data_AF-A0A9E7I0T0-F1
#
_entry.id   AF-A0A9E7I0T0-F1
#
_cell.length_a   1.000
_cell.length_b   1.000
_cell.length_c   1.000
_cell.angle_alpha   90.00
_cell.angle_beta   90.00
_cell.angle_gamma   90.00
#
_symmetry.space_group_name_H-M   'P 1'
#
loop_
_entity.id
_entity.type
_entity.pdbx_description
1 polymer ?
#
loop_
_entity_poly.entity_id
_entity_poly.type
_entity_poly.pdbx_seq_one_letter_code
_entity_poly.pdbx_strand_id
1 'polypeptide(L)'
;MSSRLVRSRLHDLLARQRSGRRALGVSATPVKESVVSSDTLLNDQTPPPSSGPRSRSLLKFGAIAAFTAALGSTAYASYAYTLDEVEEKANKFRAMTKGLVGDDTSSFQAVELYLDLRRTIEDQVRGFTEPLSEKLLPDLHPQEQHVFTLVLDLNETLVYSDWKRDRGWRTFKRPGVDAFLEHLAKFYEIVVYSDQLSMYVDPVLERLDQKGCIRFRLSRAATKYVNGKHFRDLSKLNRDPSRILYISGHALESSLQPENCVPIKPWKLENDDTALLDLIPFLEYVALHSPTDIRSVLASYEGRDIASEFIERSKEHQRRMQEQKQHRGFWRR
;
A
#
# COMPACT_ATOMS: atom_id res chain seq x y z
N MET A 1 29.34 44.34 39.73
CA MET A 1 29.96 43.52 40.79
C MET A 1 29.56 42.08 40.51
N SER A 2 30.42 41.31 39.83
CA SER A 2 31.34 40.30 40.44
C SER A 2 30.56 39.21 41.19
N SER A 3 30.70 37.90 40.92
CA SER A 3 31.79 37.13 40.32
C SER A 3 31.26 35.70 39.99
N ARG A 4 31.65 35.07 38.86
CA ARG A 4 32.70 34.01 38.69
C ARG A 4 32.35 32.68 39.40
N LEU A 5 32.46 31.45 38.88
CA LEU A 5 33.14 30.74 37.77
C LEU A 5 32.26 29.49 37.46
N VAL A 6 32.27 28.86 36.30
CA VAL A 6 33.24 27.83 35.88
C VAL A 6 33.22 27.72 34.36
N ARG A 7 34.40 27.84 33.75
CA ARG A 7 34.70 27.49 32.36
C ARG A 7 35.82 26.45 32.33
N SER A 8 35.73 25.57 31.33
CA SER A 8 36.84 24.94 30.58
C SER A 8 37.37 23.57 30.98
N ARG A 9 37.45 22.75 29.91
CA ARG A 9 38.44 21.72 29.49
C ARG A 9 37.64 20.48 29.05
N LEU A 10 37.47 20.16 27.77
CA LEU A 10 38.51 19.83 26.80
C LEU A 10 38.00 20.02 25.35
N HIS A 11 38.38 21.13 24.72
CA HIS A 11 38.51 21.23 23.26
C HIS A 11 40.01 21.40 23.00
N ASP A 12 40.70 20.29 22.77
CA ASP A 12 42.04 20.26 22.18
C ASP A 12 42.31 18.85 21.65
N LEU A 13 41.82 18.58 20.44
CA LEU A 13 42.30 17.52 19.56
C LEU A 13 41.88 17.85 18.13
N LEU A 14 42.28 19.06 17.70
CA LEU A 14 42.45 19.37 16.29
C LEU A 14 43.92 19.12 15.91
N ALA A 15 44.10 18.76 14.64
CA ALA A 15 45.35 18.83 13.88
C ALA A 15 46.26 17.58 13.89
N ARG A 16 45.79 16.51 13.23
CA ARG A 16 46.67 15.67 12.38
C ARG A 16 45.83 14.79 11.46
N GLN A 17 45.55 15.28 10.24
CA GLN A 17 45.43 14.50 8.99
C GLN A 17 44.67 15.34 7.95
N ARG A 18 45.39 16.27 7.32
CA ARG A 18 45.06 16.80 6.01
C ARG A 18 46.23 16.41 5.09
N SER A 19 46.03 15.41 4.24
CA SER A 19 46.69 15.22 2.95
C SER A 19 46.41 13.80 2.45
N GLY A 20 45.83 13.66 1.25
CA GLY A 20 45.72 12.35 0.61
C GLY A 20 44.49 12.15 -0.29
N ARG A 21 44.21 13.08 -1.21
CA ARG A 21 43.43 12.75 -2.42
C ARG A 21 44.31 11.86 -3.31
N ARG A 22 43.83 10.68 -3.72
CA ARG A 22 44.39 9.95 -4.87
C ARG A 22 43.24 9.52 -5.80
N ALA A 23 43.13 10.24 -6.90
CA ALA A 23 42.43 9.84 -8.10
C ALA A 23 43.31 8.85 -8.88
N LEU A 24 42.71 7.77 -9.38
CA LEU A 24 43.35 6.82 -10.29
C LEU A 24 43.25 7.37 -11.71
N GLY A 25 44.37 7.87 -12.22
CA GLY A 25 44.56 8.22 -13.63
C GLY A 25 45.47 7.19 -14.29
N VAL A 26 44.97 6.55 -15.34
CA VAL A 26 45.72 5.66 -16.24
C VAL A 26 46.57 6.51 -17.18
N SER A 27 47.86 6.22 -17.32
CA SER A 27 48.66 6.63 -18.47
C SER A 27 49.82 5.66 -18.70
N ALA A 28 50.13 5.45 -19.97
CA ALA A 28 50.89 4.34 -20.52
C ALA A 28 52.33 4.73 -20.94
N THR A 29 53.11 3.68 -21.23
CA THR A 29 54.37 3.61 -22.02
C THR A 29 55.71 3.74 -21.26
N PRO A 30 56.85 3.25 -21.82
CA PRO A 30 57.42 1.91 -21.60
C PRO A 30 58.94 2.00 -21.24
N VAL A 31 59.76 0.98 -21.57
CA VAL A 31 61.27 0.86 -21.53
C VAL A 31 61.74 -0.14 -20.44
N LYS A 32 62.64 -1.13 -20.61
CA LYS A 32 63.64 -1.51 -21.64
C LYS A 32 63.94 -3.02 -21.51
N GLU A 33 64.27 -3.67 -22.63
CA GLU A 33 64.88 -5.01 -22.67
C GLU A 33 66.37 -4.98 -22.27
N SER A 34 66.86 -6.12 -21.76
CA SER A 34 68.27 -6.51 -21.83
C SER A 34 68.39 -8.01 -22.16
N VAL A 35 68.85 -8.30 -23.38
CA VAL A 35 69.39 -9.58 -23.86
C VAL A 35 70.86 -9.61 -23.41
N VAL A 36 71.49 -10.69 -22.91
CA VAL A 36 72.04 -11.87 -23.61
C VAL A 36 72.71 -12.75 -22.54
N SER A 37 72.55 -14.08 -22.60
CA SER A 37 73.67 -15.02 -22.78
C SER A 37 73.17 -16.46 -22.75
N SER A 38 73.17 -17.04 -23.95
CA SER A 38 73.12 -18.47 -24.23
C SER A 38 74.46 -19.10 -23.87
N ASP A 39 74.43 -20.25 -23.18
CA ASP A 39 75.20 -21.45 -23.54
C ASP A 39 75.20 -22.45 -22.37
N THR A 40 74.30 -23.41 -22.45
CA THR A 40 74.57 -24.80 -22.03
C THR A 40 73.54 -25.70 -22.69
N LEU A 41 73.85 -26.09 -23.93
CA LEU A 41 73.28 -27.29 -24.53
C LEU A 41 74.06 -28.49 -24.00
N LEU A 42 73.38 -29.47 -23.41
CA LEU A 42 73.58 -30.89 -23.70
C LEU A 42 72.48 -31.71 -23.01
N ASN A 43 71.52 -32.12 -23.85
CA ASN A 43 71.03 -33.49 -23.94
C ASN A 43 70.24 -34.08 -22.76
N ASP A 44 68.91 -34.01 -22.85
CA ASP A 44 68.12 -35.23 -22.64
C ASP A 44 66.82 -35.19 -23.46
N GLN A 45 66.64 -36.17 -24.35
CA GLN A 45 65.44 -36.32 -25.18
C GLN A 45 64.39 -37.14 -24.41
N THR A 46 63.28 -36.46 -24.10
CA THR A 46 61.88 -36.87 -23.82
C THR A 46 61.49 -38.36 -23.76
N PRO A 47 60.43 -38.66 -22.97
CA PRO A 47 59.25 -39.30 -23.52
C PRO A 47 58.05 -38.33 -23.57
N PRO A 48 57.05 -38.58 -24.45
CA PRO A 48 55.96 -37.64 -24.76
C PRO A 48 55.07 -37.36 -23.54
N PRO A 49 54.32 -36.24 -23.53
CA PRO A 49 53.38 -35.97 -22.44
C PRO A 49 52.34 -37.09 -22.39
N SER A 50 52.35 -37.84 -21.28
CA SER A 50 51.31 -38.79 -20.94
C SER A 50 49.96 -38.08 -20.95
N SER A 51 49.04 -38.58 -21.77
CA SER A 51 47.63 -38.19 -21.81
C SER A 51 46.94 -38.55 -20.49
N GLY A 52 47.00 -37.65 -19.51
CA GLY A 52 46.14 -37.63 -18.32
C GLY A 52 44.78 -36.98 -18.62
N PRO A 53 43.70 -37.32 -17.89
CA PRO A 53 42.36 -37.40 -18.47
C PRO A 53 41.68 -36.04 -18.66
N ARG A 54 41.25 -35.75 -19.90
CA ARG A 54 40.31 -34.66 -20.27
C ARG A 54 38.90 -34.77 -19.63
N SER A 55 38.71 -35.68 -18.69
CA SER A 55 37.42 -35.97 -18.03
C SER A 55 37.02 -34.90 -17.00
N ARG A 56 37.98 -34.26 -16.31
CA ARG A 56 37.67 -33.24 -15.29
C ARG A 56 37.17 -31.91 -15.86
N SER A 57 37.40 -31.65 -17.14
CA SER A 57 36.94 -30.42 -17.82
C SER A 57 35.47 -30.53 -18.21
N LEU A 58 35.08 -31.64 -18.84
CA LEU A 58 33.69 -31.90 -19.26
C LEU A 58 32.73 -32.02 -18.07
N LEU A 59 33.16 -32.63 -16.96
CA LEU A 59 32.37 -32.69 -15.72
C LEU A 59 32.12 -31.30 -15.13
N LYS A 60 33.08 -30.38 -15.24
CA LYS A 60 32.91 -28.97 -14.80
C LYS A 60 31.91 -28.23 -15.70
N PHE A 61 31.99 -28.41 -17.02
CA PHE A 61 31.03 -27.81 -17.94
C PHE A 61 29.61 -28.37 -17.75
N GLY A 62 29.48 -29.68 -17.49
CA GLY A 62 28.20 -30.31 -17.18
C GLY A 62 27.58 -29.77 -15.88
N ALA A 63 28.38 -29.60 -14.83
CA ALA A 63 27.90 -29.01 -13.57
C ALA A 63 27.46 -27.55 -13.73
N ILE A 64 28.21 -26.75 -14.50
CA ILE A 64 27.85 -25.36 -14.80
C ILE A 64 26.53 -25.30 -15.58
N ALA A 65 26.36 -26.14 -16.60
CA ALA A 65 25.14 -26.20 -17.41
C ALA A 65 23.91 -26.63 -16.61
N ALA A 66 24.06 -27.61 -15.71
CA ALA A 66 22.98 -28.04 -14.83
C ALA A 66 22.57 -26.93 -13.84
N PHE A 67 23.54 -26.20 -13.28
CA PHE A 67 23.28 -25.09 -12.37
C PHE A 67 22.58 -23.91 -13.07
N THR A 68 23.03 -23.52 -14.27
CA THR A 68 22.35 -22.47 -15.04
C THR A 68 20.97 -22.88 -15.51
N ALA A 69 20.75 -24.15 -15.89
CA ALA A 69 19.42 -24.65 -16.19
C ALA A 69 18.50 -24.60 -14.98
N ALA A 70 18.95 -25.05 -13.80
CA ALA A 70 18.17 -24.99 -12.57
C ALA A 70 17.83 -23.54 -12.14
N LEU A 71 18.80 -22.62 -12.22
CA LEU A 71 18.56 -21.20 -11.98
C LEU A 71 17.59 -20.58 -12.98
N GLY A 72 17.72 -20.91 -14.26
CA GLY A 72 16.81 -20.44 -15.30
C GLY A 72 15.38 -20.94 -15.10
N SER A 73 15.22 -22.23 -14.78
CA SER A 73 13.92 -22.84 -14.51
C SER A 73 13.25 -22.27 -13.25
N THR A 74 14.01 -22.08 -12.17
CA THR A 74 13.48 -21.47 -10.93
C THR A 74 13.12 -20.01 -11.14
N ALA A 75 13.96 -19.23 -11.85
CA ALA A 75 13.65 -17.86 -12.21
C ALA A 75 12.39 -17.75 -13.08
N TYR A 76 12.25 -18.62 -14.08
CA TYR A 76 11.05 -18.69 -14.92
C TYR A 76 9.81 -19.06 -14.10
N ALA A 77 9.89 -20.06 -13.23
CA ALA A 77 8.78 -20.48 -12.39
C ALA A 77 8.34 -19.39 -11.39
N SER A 78 9.30 -18.65 -10.83
CA SER A 78 9.01 -17.50 -9.96
C SER A 78 8.36 -16.33 -10.71
N TYR A 79 8.69 -16.13 -11.98
CA TYR A 79 8.12 -15.08 -12.80
C TYR A 79 6.73 -15.44 -13.36
N ALA A 80 6.55 -16.70 -13.80
CA ALA A 80 5.38 -17.12 -14.58
C ALA A 80 4.22 -17.67 -13.72
N TYR A 81 4.48 -18.12 -12.49
CA TYR A 81 3.49 -18.79 -11.64
C TYR A 81 3.39 -18.15 -10.26
N THR A 82 2.21 -18.19 -9.66
CA THR A 82 1.99 -17.83 -8.25
C THR A 82 2.50 -18.94 -7.32
N LEU A 83 2.70 -18.63 -6.03
CA LEU A 83 3.18 -19.62 -5.07
C LEU A 83 2.20 -20.78 -4.92
N ASP A 84 0.91 -20.48 -4.87
CA ASP A 84 -0.15 -21.49 -4.78
C ASP A 84 -0.12 -22.46 -5.97
N GLU A 85 0.07 -21.95 -7.19
CA GLU A 85 0.18 -22.77 -8.40
C GLU A 85 1.43 -23.66 -8.40
N VAL A 86 2.56 -23.13 -7.92
CA VAL A 86 3.79 -23.90 -7.78
C VAL A 86 3.64 -24.97 -6.71
N GLU A 87 3.02 -24.65 -5.58
CA GLU A 87 2.77 -25.58 -4.48
C GLU A 87 1.79 -26.69 -4.90
N GLU A 88 0.74 -26.36 -5.64
CA GLU A 88 -0.18 -27.35 -6.21
C GLU A 88 0.55 -28.32 -7.16
N LYS A 89 1.39 -27.79 -8.05
CA LYS A 89 2.21 -28.59 -8.97
C LYS A 89 3.22 -29.46 -8.23
N ALA A 90 3.87 -28.93 -7.19
CA ALA A 90 4.80 -29.68 -6.34
C ALA A 90 4.08 -30.82 -5.59
N ASN A 91 2.89 -30.56 -5.06
CA ASN A 91 2.06 -31.56 -4.39
C ASN A 91 1.60 -32.66 -5.35
N LYS A 92 1.20 -32.32 -6.58
CA LYS A 92 0.87 -33.29 -7.64
C LYS A 92 2.09 -34.13 -8.03
N PHE A 93 3.25 -33.49 -8.19
CA PHE A 93 4.51 -34.18 -8.46
C PHE A 93 4.86 -35.17 -7.35
N ARG A 94 4.74 -34.76 -6.08
CA ARG A 94 4.93 -35.60 -4.89
C ARG A 94 3.97 -36.80 -4.87
N ALA A 95 2.71 -36.59 -5.23
CA ALA A 95 1.72 -37.67 -5.29
C ALA A 95 2.05 -38.70 -6.39
N MET A 96 2.53 -38.24 -7.55
CA MET A 96 2.90 -39.10 -8.67
C MET A 96 4.17 -39.93 -8.41
N THR A 97 5.14 -39.34 -7.69
CA THR A 97 6.42 -39.97 -7.36
C THR A 97 6.38 -40.85 -6.11
N LYS A 98 5.43 -40.63 -5.18
CA LYS A 98 5.22 -41.51 -4.00
C LYS A 98 4.97 -42.99 -4.36
N GLY A 99 4.56 -43.30 -5.59
CA GLY A 99 4.36 -44.66 -6.08
C GLY A 99 5.58 -45.30 -6.77
N LEU A 100 6.64 -44.53 -7.03
CA LEU A 100 7.84 -44.96 -7.74
C LEU A 100 9.05 -44.75 -6.83
N VAL A 101 9.34 -45.70 -5.94
CA VAL A 101 10.50 -45.57 -5.04
C VAL A 101 11.79 -45.76 -5.84
N GLY A 102 12.55 -44.67 -5.94
CA GLY A 102 13.97 -44.60 -6.24
C GLY A 102 14.48 -43.27 -5.70
N ASP A 103 15.56 -43.32 -4.93
CA ASP A 103 16.14 -42.31 -4.04
C ASP A 103 16.57 -40.98 -4.70
N ASP A 104 15.63 -40.20 -5.24
CA ASP A 104 15.86 -38.81 -5.70
C ASP A 104 15.63 -37.80 -4.56
N THR A 105 16.06 -38.14 -3.35
CA THR A 105 15.90 -37.34 -2.13
C THR A 105 16.43 -35.92 -2.31
N SER A 106 17.49 -35.73 -3.10
CA SER A 106 18.09 -34.42 -3.39
C SER A 106 17.20 -33.49 -4.23
N SER A 107 16.45 -34.04 -5.20
CA SER A 107 15.59 -33.26 -6.09
C SER A 107 14.36 -32.75 -5.33
N PHE A 108 13.80 -33.58 -4.44
CA PHE A 108 12.73 -33.15 -3.54
C PHE A 108 13.20 -32.09 -2.56
N GLN A 109 14.38 -32.28 -1.94
CA GLN A 109 14.96 -31.27 -1.05
C GLN A 109 15.18 -29.94 -1.76
N ALA A 110 15.60 -29.94 -3.03
CA ALA A 110 15.77 -28.71 -3.80
C ALA A 110 14.43 -27.98 -4.05
N VAL A 111 13.35 -28.71 -4.33
CA VAL A 111 12.01 -28.14 -4.48
C VAL A 111 11.50 -27.57 -3.15
N GLU A 112 11.67 -28.29 -2.04
CA GLU A 112 11.29 -27.78 -0.70
C GLU A 112 12.10 -26.53 -0.33
N LEU A 113 13.42 -26.52 -0.55
CA LEU A 113 14.26 -25.35 -0.31
C LEU A 113 13.81 -24.13 -1.14
N TYR A 114 13.42 -24.35 -2.40
CA TYR A 114 12.85 -23.30 -3.24
C TYR A 114 11.52 -22.79 -2.71
N LEU A 115 10.60 -23.68 -2.33
CA LEU A 115 9.30 -23.32 -1.77
C LEU A 115 9.45 -22.55 -0.46
N ASP A 116 10.31 -22.99 0.45
CA ASP A 116 10.56 -22.32 1.72
C ASP A 116 11.19 -20.93 1.54
N LEU A 117 12.17 -20.82 0.62
CA LEU A 117 12.75 -19.52 0.28
C LEU A 117 11.69 -18.59 -0.33
N ARG A 118 10.86 -19.10 -1.25
CA ARG A 118 9.82 -18.32 -1.90
C ARG A 118 8.75 -17.87 -0.90
N ARG A 119 8.30 -18.73 -0.01
CA ARG A 119 7.38 -18.39 1.09
C ARG A 119 7.95 -17.27 1.95
N THR A 120 9.21 -17.40 2.35
CA THR A 120 9.89 -16.39 3.18
C THR A 120 9.91 -15.02 2.49
N ILE A 121 10.24 -14.98 1.19
CA ILE A 121 10.24 -13.75 0.40
C ILE A 121 8.83 -13.19 0.26
N GLU A 122 7.84 -14.03 -0.06
CA GLU A 122 6.46 -13.59 -0.23
C GLU A 122 5.84 -13.10 1.08
N ASP A 123 6.10 -13.76 2.20
CA ASP A 123 5.66 -13.33 3.54
C ASP A 123 6.30 -11.99 3.92
N GLN A 124 7.59 -11.82 3.60
CA GLN A 124 8.27 -10.54 3.80
C GLN A 124 7.61 -9.44 2.96
N VAL A 125 7.32 -9.71 1.68
CA VAL A 125 6.63 -8.75 0.79
C VAL A 125 5.22 -8.44 1.31
N ARG A 126 4.45 -9.46 1.71
CA ARG A 126 3.10 -9.31 2.27
C ARG A 126 3.10 -8.39 3.49
N GLY A 127 4.12 -8.47 4.34
CA GLY A 127 4.27 -7.55 5.48
C GLY A 127 4.38 -6.06 5.10
N PHE A 128 4.75 -5.74 3.86
CA PHE A 128 4.79 -4.37 3.34
C PHE A 128 3.61 -4.02 2.43
N THR A 129 2.94 -5.03 1.84
CA THR A 129 1.91 -4.81 0.82
C THR A 129 0.49 -5.02 1.30
N GLU A 130 0.27 -5.93 2.24
CA GLU A 130 -1.06 -6.21 2.78
C GLU A 130 -1.33 -5.40 4.05
N PRO A 131 -2.61 -5.14 4.36
CA PRO A 131 -2.99 -4.56 5.65
C PRO A 131 -2.46 -5.38 6.83
N LEU A 132 -2.13 -4.72 7.94
CA LEU A 132 -1.62 -5.37 9.17
C LEU A 132 -2.54 -6.45 9.76
N SER A 133 -3.83 -6.44 9.42
CA SER A 133 -4.83 -7.37 9.96
C SER A 133 -5.88 -7.71 8.90
N GLU A 134 -6.35 -8.97 8.94
CA GLU A 134 -7.50 -9.43 8.16
C GLU A 134 -8.80 -8.70 8.54
N LYS A 135 -8.94 -8.36 9.83
CA LYS A 135 -10.03 -7.54 10.36
C LYS A 135 -9.45 -6.23 10.89
N LEU A 136 -9.71 -5.13 10.19
CA LEU A 136 -9.22 -3.80 10.56
C LEU A 136 -9.97 -3.19 11.74
N LEU A 137 -11.25 -3.55 11.90
CA LEU A 137 -12.10 -3.06 12.99
C LEU A 137 -12.59 -4.24 13.85
N PRO A 138 -12.81 -4.01 15.16
CA PRO A 138 -13.38 -5.01 16.04
C PRO A 138 -14.82 -5.38 15.63
N ASP A 139 -15.32 -6.49 16.16
CA ASP A 139 -16.71 -6.90 15.96
C ASP A 139 -17.68 -5.88 16.56
N LEU A 140 -18.78 -5.59 15.85
CA LEU A 140 -19.82 -4.68 16.34
C LEU A 140 -20.62 -5.32 17.48
N HIS A 141 -21.10 -4.49 18.40
CA HIS A 141 -22.08 -4.94 19.38
C HIS A 141 -23.37 -5.40 18.66
N PRO A 142 -24.06 -6.46 19.10
CA PRO A 142 -25.28 -6.95 18.43
C PRO A 142 -26.35 -5.87 18.20
N GLN A 143 -26.42 -4.87 19.07
CA GLN A 143 -27.36 -3.75 18.94
C GLN A 143 -26.94 -2.73 17.87
N GLU A 144 -25.66 -2.65 17.50
CA GLU A 144 -25.12 -1.68 16.54
C GLU A 144 -24.99 -2.25 15.12
N GLN A 145 -25.35 -3.52 14.88
CA GLN A 145 -25.21 -4.16 13.56
C GLN A 145 -26.04 -3.49 12.43
N HIS A 146 -27.06 -2.72 12.80
CA HIS A 146 -27.89 -1.98 11.85
C HIS A 146 -27.30 -0.62 11.46
N VAL A 147 -26.27 -0.13 12.17
CA VAL A 147 -25.68 1.18 11.95
C VAL A 147 -24.83 1.16 10.68
N PHE A 148 -24.92 2.22 9.88
CA PHE A 148 -24.07 2.40 8.71
C PHE A 148 -22.67 2.86 9.12
N THR A 149 -21.65 2.37 8.41
CA THR A 149 -20.26 2.81 8.61
C THR A 149 -19.93 3.87 7.56
N LEU A 150 -19.59 5.07 8.03
CA LEU A 150 -19.16 6.19 7.21
C LEU A 150 -17.63 6.29 7.24
N VAL A 151 -16.99 5.86 6.15
CA VAL A 151 -15.54 5.89 5.99
C VAL A 151 -15.16 7.20 5.32
N LEU A 152 -14.29 7.98 5.96
CA LEU A 152 -13.85 9.28 5.48
C LEU A 152 -12.34 9.25 5.20
N ASP A 153 -11.92 9.72 4.04
CA ASP A 153 -10.52 10.04 3.83
C ASP A 153 -10.13 11.34 4.56
N LEU A 154 -8.84 11.53 4.86
CA LEU A 154 -8.35 12.69 5.58
C LEU A 154 -7.95 13.82 4.62
N ASN A 155 -6.99 13.54 3.74
CA ASN A 155 -6.37 14.56 2.88
C ASN A 155 -7.29 14.94 1.71
N GLU A 156 -7.37 16.24 1.41
CA GLU A 156 -8.26 16.83 0.39
C GLU A 156 -9.75 16.50 0.60
N THR A 157 -10.12 15.96 1.76
CA THR A 157 -11.48 15.52 2.11
C THR A 157 -11.96 16.22 3.37
N LEU A 158 -11.28 16.04 4.51
CA LEU A 158 -11.58 16.73 5.78
C LEU A 158 -10.61 17.89 6.05
N VAL A 159 -9.36 17.72 5.60
CA VAL A 159 -8.28 18.70 5.77
C VAL A 159 -7.45 18.80 4.50
N TYR A 160 -6.71 19.88 4.37
CA TYR A 160 -5.68 20.05 3.33
C TYR A 160 -4.37 20.43 4.01
N SER A 161 -3.27 19.79 3.63
CA SER A 161 -1.95 20.14 4.13
C SER A 161 -1.03 20.57 3.00
N ASP A 162 -0.36 21.70 3.19
CA ASP A 162 0.67 22.17 2.26
C ASP A 162 1.98 22.46 2.99
N TRP A 163 3.07 22.49 2.22
CA TRP A 163 4.36 22.94 2.69
C TRP A 163 4.77 24.21 1.94
N LYS A 164 5.18 25.23 2.67
CA LYS A 164 5.84 26.41 2.08
C LYS A 164 7.15 26.70 2.80
N ARG A 165 8.12 27.24 2.06
CA ARG A 165 9.49 27.49 2.56
C ARG A 165 9.53 28.40 3.79
N ASP A 166 8.65 29.38 3.85
CA ASP A 166 8.55 30.41 4.89
C ASP A 166 7.94 29.88 6.19
N ARG A 167 7.01 28.92 6.11
CA ARG A 167 6.16 28.51 7.24
C ARG A 167 6.20 27.02 7.57
N GLY A 168 6.85 26.21 6.74
CA GLY A 168 6.84 24.76 6.84
C GLY A 168 5.50 24.13 6.48
N TRP A 169 5.25 22.94 7.03
CA TRP A 169 3.98 22.22 6.90
C TRP A 169 2.87 22.93 7.66
N ARG A 170 1.73 23.14 7.01
CA ARG A 170 0.50 23.59 7.67
C ARG A 170 -0.68 22.77 7.20
N THR A 171 -1.58 22.48 8.14
CA THR A 171 -2.84 21.77 7.90
C THR A 171 -4.00 22.72 8.12
N PHE A 172 -4.94 22.71 7.20
CA PHE A 172 -6.14 23.54 7.19
C PHE A 172 -7.36 22.65 7.29
N LYS A 173 -8.37 23.09 8.04
CA LYS A 173 -9.66 22.41 8.14
C LYS A 173 -10.53 22.80 6.96
N ARG A 174 -11.18 21.83 6.32
CA ARG A 174 -12.21 22.11 5.31
C ARG A 174 -13.40 22.82 5.96
N PRO A 175 -13.98 23.85 5.32
CA PRO A 175 -15.19 24.50 5.84
C PRO A 175 -16.29 23.49 6.15
N GLY A 176 -16.97 23.65 7.29
CA GLY A 176 -18.08 22.79 7.71
C GLY A 176 -17.69 21.42 8.29
N VAL A 177 -16.41 21.05 8.34
CA VAL A 177 -15.96 19.72 8.83
C VAL A 177 -16.44 19.40 10.25
N ASP A 178 -16.40 20.37 11.16
CA ASP A 178 -16.82 20.15 12.56
C ASP A 178 -18.33 19.84 12.60
N ALA A 179 -19.15 20.65 11.91
CA ALA A 179 -20.59 20.47 11.84
C ALA A 179 -20.98 19.14 11.15
N PHE A 180 -20.24 18.77 10.10
CA PHE A 180 -20.41 17.50 9.39
C PHE A 180 -20.18 16.31 10.31
N LEU A 181 -19.05 16.27 11.02
CA LEU A 181 -18.72 15.18 11.95
C LEU A 181 -19.72 15.11 13.11
N GLU A 182 -20.04 16.25 13.73
CA GLU A 182 -20.96 16.30 14.88
C GLU A 182 -22.38 15.87 14.53
N HIS A 183 -22.86 16.23 13.34
CA HIS A 183 -24.20 15.85 12.91
C HIS A 183 -24.27 14.37 12.56
N LEU A 184 -23.33 13.87 11.76
CA LEU A 184 -23.37 12.51 11.25
C LEU A 184 -22.95 11.46 12.27
N ALA A 185 -22.17 11.81 13.30
CA ALA A 185 -21.83 10.89 14.39
C ALA A 185 -23.06 10.39 15.18
N LYS A 186 -24.20 11.05 15.05
CA LYS A 186 -25.48 10.61 15.65
C LYS A 186 -26.12 9.43 14.89
N PHE A 187 -25.76 9.25 13.63
CA PHE A 187 -26.40 8.32 12.70
C PHE A 187 -25.44 7.22 12.21
N TYR A 188 -24.14 7.51 12.16
CA TYR A 188 -23.12 6.67 11.56
C TYR A 188 -22.01 6.32 12.55
N GLU A 189 -21.44 5.13 12.36
CA GLU A 189 -20.11 4.83 12.85
C GLU A 189 -19.09 5.53 11.93
N ILE A 190 -18.48 6.62 12.39
CA ILE A 190 -17.48 7.35 11.59
C ILE A 190 -16.10 6.71 11.76
N VAL A 191 -15.47 6.39 10.63
CA VAL A 191 -14.12 5.84 10.56
C VAL A 191 -13.27 6.71 9.63
N VAL A 192 -12.14 7.23 10.11
CA VAL A 192 -11.18 7.89 9.21
C VAL A 192 -10.21 6.86 8.67
N TYR A 193 -10.04 6.80 7.34
CA TYR A 193 -9.17 5.85 6.67
C TYR A 193 -8.22 6.56 5.68
N SER A 194 -7.03 6.90 6.18
CA SER A 194 -6.01 7.63 5.43
C SER A 194 -4.88 6.72 4.93
N ASP A 195 -4.33 7.06 3.77
CA ASP A 195 -3.11 6.50 3.19
C ASP A 195 -1.85 7.22 3.68
N GLN A 196 -1.96 8.13 4.66
CA GLN A 196 -0.81 8.77 5.31
C GLN A 196 -0.34 7.97 6.52
N LEU A 197 0.93 8.15 6.91
CA LEU A 197 1.49 7.50 8.10
C LEU A 197 0.78 7.99 9.37
N SER A 198 0.65 7.11 10.37
CA SER A 198 0.03 7.43 11.66
C SER A 198 0.62 8.68 12.32
N MET A 199 1.94 8.89 12.19
CA MET A 199 2.63 10.08 12.70
C MET A 199 2.08 11.41 12.16
N TYR A 200 1.43 11.42 11.00
CA TYR A 200 0.76 12.59 10.43
C TYR A 200 -0.73 12.61 10.74
N VAL A 201 -1.38 11.44 10.70
CA VAL A 201 -2.82 11.30 10.91
C VAL A 201 -3.21 11.59 12.35
N ASP A 202 -2.52 11.00 13.32
CA ASP A 202 -2.91 11.05 14.73
C ASP A 202 -2.93 12.49 15.29
N PRO A 203 -1.88 13.33 15.11
CA PRO A 203 -1.89 14.68 15.66
C PRO A 203 -2.89 15.63 14.98
N VAL A 204 -3.33 15.30 13.76
CA VAL A 204 -4.37 16.04 13.05
C VAL A 204 -5.74 15.67 13.59
N LEU A 205 -6.04 14.37 13.71
CA LEU A 205 -7.31 13.88 14.24
C LEU A 205 -7.52 14.27 15.70
N GLU A 206 -6.49 14.23 16.54
CA GLU A 206 -6.56 14.69 17.94
C GLU A 206 -6.98 16.16 18.08
N ARG A 207 -6.64 17.00 17.09
CA ARG A 207 -7.04 18.42 17.08
C ARG A 207 -8.38 18.65 16.39
N LEU A 208 -8.70 17.85 15.38
CA LEU A 208 -9.92 17.95 14.59
C LEU A 208 -11.13 17.45 15.38
N ASP A 209 -11.01 16.30 16.04
CA ASP A 209 -12.11 15.62 16.71
C ASP A 209 -12.05 15.76 18.23
N GLN A 210 -12.30 16.97 18.72
CA GLN A 210 -12.32 17.25 20.17
C GLN A 210 -13.55 16.67 20.87
N LYS A 211 -14.59 16.30 20.10
CA LYS A 211 -15.88 15.82 20.62
C LYS A 211 -16.00 14.29 20.59
N GLY A 212 -15.03 13.58 20.04
CA GLY A 212 -15.03 12.12 19.96
C GLY A 212 -16.07 11.57 18.98
N CYS A 213 -16.29 12.28 17.87
CA CYS A 213 -17.19 11.89 16.79
C CYS A 213 -16.65 10.71 15.96
N ILE A 214 -15.32 10.57 15.87
CA ILE A 214 -14.64 9.54 15.07
C ILE A 214 -14.38 8.32 15.98
N ARG A 215 -14.96 7.17 15.61
CA ARG A 215 -14.87 5.96 16.44
C ARG A 215 -13.58 5.17 16.18
N PHE A 216 -13.12 5.14 14.93
CA PHE A 216 -11.88 4.46 14.55
C PHE A 216 -11.05 5.28 13.58
N ARG A 217 -9.73 5.08 13.66
CA ARG A 217 -8.73 5.72 12.81
C ARG A 217 -7.82 4.66 12.21
N LEU A 218 -7.75 4.66 10.88
CA LEU A 218 -6.92 3.78 10.08
C LEU A 218 -5.95 4.65 9.29
N SER A 219 -4.68 4.26 9.32
CA SER A 219 -3.58 4.95 8.63
C SER A 219 -2.99 4.04 7.54
N ARG A 220 -1.90 4.46 6.90
CA ARG A 220 -1.24 3.74 5.80
C ARG A 220 -1.03 2.25 6.08
N ALA A 221 -0.72 1.86 7.32
CA ALA A 221 -0.49 0.47 7.66
C ALA A 221 -1.72 -0.44 7.51
N ALA A 222 -2.93 0.14 7.43
CA ALA A 222 -4.16 -0.57 7.14
C ALA A 222 -4.46 -0.69 5.64
N THR A 223 -3.76 0.06 4.78
CA THR A 223 -4.02 0.07 3.34
C THR A 223 -3.34 -1.09 2.62
N LYS A 224 -3.89 -1.47 1.46
CA LYS A 224 -3.26 -2.42 0.54
C LYS A 224 -2.38 -1.66 -0.46
N TYR A 225 -1.11 -2.01 -0.57
CA TYR A 225 -0.19 -1.42 -1.53
C TYR A 225 -0.14 -2.26 -2.81
N VAL A 226 -0.58 -1.67 -3.92
CA VAL A 226 -0.65 -2.33 -5.22
C VAL A 226 -0.09 -1.38 -6.28
N ASN A 227 0.86 -1.87 -7.09
CA ASN A 227 1.40 -1.13 -8.25
C ASN A 227 1.88 0.30 -7.92
N GLY A 228 2.52 0.49 -6.77
CA GLY A 228 3.03 1.81 -6.38
C GLY A 228 2.03 2.70 -5.65
N LYS A 229 0.78 2.28 -5.47
CA LYS A 229 -0.29 3.08 -4.86
C LYS A 229 -0.92 2.36 -3.67
N HIS A 230 -1.36 3.15 -2.68
CA HIS A 230 -2.12 2.66 -1.54
C HIS A 230 -3.62 2.70 -1.84
N PHE A 231 -4.30 1.60 -1.57
CA PHE A 231 -5.74 1.46 -1.72
C PHE A 231 -6.39 1.14 -0.37
N ARG A 232 -7.58 1.69 -0.16
CA ARG A 232 -8.44 1.34 0.97
C ARG A 232 -9.23 0.10 0.57
N ASP A 233 -8.96 -1.00 1.25
CA ASP A 233 -9.76 -2.22 1.12
C ASP A 233 -10.88 -2.19 2.15
N LEU A 234 -12.09 -1.84 1.71
CA LEU A 234 -13.28 -1.75 2.57
C LEU A 234 -13.75 -3.14 3.02
N SER A 235 -13.41 -4.20 2.28
CA SER A 235 -13.77 -5.58 2.65
C SER A 235 -13.11 -6.02 3.97
N LYS A 236 -11.98 -5.41 4.32
CA LYS A 236 -11.23 -5.69 5.55
C LYS A 236 -11.75 -4.94 6.76
N LEU A 237 -12.76 -4.06 6.61
CA LEU A 237 -13.32 -3.30 7.73
C LEU A 237 -14.15 -4.15 8.70
N ASN A 238 -14.41 -5.43 8.41
CA ASN A 238 -15.26 -6.27 9.24
C ASN A 238 -16.66 -5.62 9.45
N ARG A 239 -17.22 -5.09 8.37
CA ARG A 239 -18.54 -4.45 8.29
C ARG A 239 -19.28 -5.03 7.08
N ASP A 240 -20.60 -4.96 7.11
CA ASP A 240 -21.43 -5.37 5.97
C ASP A 240 -21.22 -4.40 4.79
N PRO A 241 -20.72 -4.85 3.62
CA PRO A 241 -20.52 -4.00 2.45
C PRO A 241 -21.78 -3.26 1.99
N SER A 242 -22.98 -3.78 2.28
CA SER A 242 -24.24 -3.12 1.95
C SER A 242 -24.52 -1.86 2.79
N ARG A 243 -23.70 -1.62 3.84
CA ARG A 243 -23.84 -0.54 4.82
C ARG A 243 -22.60 0.35 4.96
N ILE A 244 -21.65 0.24 4.04
CA ILE A 244 -20.42 1.06 4.02
C ILE A 244 -20.56 2.17 2.98
N LEU A 245 -20.25 3.40 3.37
CA LEU A 245 -20.04 4.51 2.43
C LEU A 245 -18.62 5.05 2.59
N TYR A 246 -17.88 5.21 1.49
CA TYR A 246 -16.56 5.79 1.49
C TYR A 246 -16.54 7.15 0.79
N ILE A 247 -16.34 8.22 1.58
CA ILE A 247 -16.27 9.60 1.08
C ILE A 247 -14.80 10.02 0.97
N SER A 248 -14.41 10.43 -0.23
CA SER A 248 -13.08 11.00 -0.50
C SER A 248 -13.10 11.89 -1.73
N GLY A 249 -12.20 12.87 -1.77
CA GLY A 249 -11.85 13.60 -2.99
C GLY A 249 -11.39 12.68 -4.13
N HIS A 250 -10.80 11.53 -3.78
CA HIS A 250 -10.21 10.56 -4.71
C HIS A 250 -10.83 9.17 -4.53
N ALA A 251 -12.12 9.10 -4.21
CA ALA A 251 -12.78 7.86 -3.80
C ALA A 251 -12.65 6.74 -4.84
N LEU A 252 -12.96 7.05 -6.11
CA LEU A 252 -12.90 6.09 -7.22
C LEU A 252 -11.49 5.60 -7.54
N GLU A 253 -10.47 6.42 -7.25
CA GLU A 253 -9.08 6.07 -7.56
C GLU A 253 -8.34 5.41 -6.40
N SER A 254 -8.89 5.46 -5.19
CA SER A 254 -8.20 5.07 -3.95
C SER A 254 -8.91 3.98 -3.15
N SER A 255 -10.05 3.48 -3.64
CA SER A 255 -10.80 2.36 -3.07
C SER A 255 -10.69 1.12 -3.96
N LEU A 256 -10.76 -0.08 -3.37
CA LEU A 256 -10.93 -1.34 -4.11
C LEU A 256 -12.40 -1.69 -4.39
N GLN A 257 -13.34 -1.03 -3.71
CA GLN A 257 -14.79 -1.23 -3.86
C GLN A 257 -15.43 0.08 -4.35
N PRO A 258 -15.37 0.37 -5.67
CA PRO A 258 -15.92 1.61 -6.24
C PRO A 258 -17.42 1.77 -6.03
N GLU A 259 -18.16 0.68 -5.89
CA GLU A 259 -19.61 0.66 -5.66
C GLU A 259 -20.04 1.23 -4.30
N ASN A 260 -19.10 1.35 -3.36
CA ASN A 260 -19.30 1.98 -2.05
C ASN A 260 -18.80 3.44 -2.00
N CYS A 261 -18.24 3.95 -3.11
CA CYS A 261 -17.62 5.26 -3.14
C CYS A 261 -18.65 6.38 -3.31
N VAL A 262 -18.45 7.44 -2.54
CA VAL A 262 -19.16 8.71 -2.62
C VAL A 262 -18.11 9.77 -2.95
N PRO A 263 -17.83 10.00 -4.25
CA PRO A 263 -16.83 10.98 -4.65
C PRO A 263 -17.34 12.38 -4.31
N ILE A 264 -16.45 13.20 -3.74
CA ILE A 264 -16.68 14.63 -3.53
C ILE A 264 -15.56 15.43 -4.19
N LYS A 265 -15.75 16.74 -4.35
CA LYS A 265 -14.69 17.62 -4.86
C LYS A 265 -13.47 17.59 -3.91
N PRO A 266 -12.26 17.30 -4.41
CA PRO A 266 -11.03 17.50 -3.64
C PRO A 266 -10.88 18.96 -3.22
N TRP A 267 -10.60 19.21 -1.94
CA TRP A 267 -10.50 20.56 -1.40
C TRP A 267 -9.04 21.04 -1.30
N LYS A 268 -8.77 22.23 -1.86
CA LYS A 268 -7.46 22.88 -1.97
C LYS A 268 -7.51 24.34 -1.53
N LEU A 269 -8.12 24.60 -0.36
CA LEU A 269 -8.24 25.92 0.28
C LEU A 269 -9.25 26.88 -0.36
N GLU A 270 -10.24 26.37 -1.09
CA GLU A 270 -11.38 27.17 -1.54
C GLU A 270 -12.22 27.61 -0.33
N ASN A 271 -12.49 28.91 -0.21
CA ASN A 271 -13.22 29.49 0.92
C ASN A 271 -14.74 29.35 0.79
N ASP A 272 -15.24 29.18 -0.42
CA ASP A 272 -16.64 28.98 -0.78
C ASP A 272 -17.03 27.48 -0.85
N ASP A 273 -16.14 26.59 -0.42
CA ASP A 273 -16.40 25.16 -0.38
C ASP A 273 -17.52 24.83 0.63
N THR A 274 -18.55 24.16 0.13
CA THR A 274 -19.73 23.73 0.88
C THR A 274 -20.00 22.22 0.72
N ALA A 275 -19.13 21.49 0.02
CA ALA A 275 -19.39 20.13 -0.44
C ALA A 275 -19.66 19.14 0.72
N LEU A 276 -19.01 19.30 1.88
CA LEU A 276 -19.33 18.48 3.05
C LEU A 276 -20.75 18.75 3.56
N LEU A 277 -21.14 20.02 3.65
CA LEU A 277 -22.44 20.43 4.14
C LEU A 277 -23.56 20.03 3.16
N ASP A 278 -23.32 20.17 1.86
CA ASP A 278 -24.28 19.83 0.82
C ASP A 278 -24.58 18.32 0.77
N LEU A 279 -23.65 17.49 1.24
CA LEU A 279 -23.81 16.04 1.30
C LEU A 279 -24.62 15.57 2.53
N ILE A 280 -24.74 16.40 3.59
CA ILE A 280 -25.44 16.03 4.82
C ILE A 280 -26.89 15.57 4.57
N PRO A 281 -27.73 16.28 3.79
CA PRO A 281 -29.12 15.87 3.58
C PRO A 281 -29.26 14.47 2.97
N PHE A 282 -28.37 14.11 2.05
CA PHE A 282 -28.35 12.78 1.43
C PHE A 282 -28.00 11.70 2.46
N LEU A 283 -26.93 11.92 3.24
CA LEU A 283 -26.48 10.96 4.26
C LEU A 283 -27.53 10.81 5.36
N GLU A 284 -28.10 11.90 5.85
CA GLU A 284 -29.19 11.85 6.83
C GLU A 284 -30.41 11.07 6.28
N TYR A 285 -30.78 11.30 5.02
CA TYR A 285 -31.86 10.55 4.38
C TYR A 285 -31.56 9.05 4.33
N VAL A 286 -30.34 8.66 3.95
CA VAL A 286 -29.90 7.26 3.92
C VAL A 286 -30.00 6.62 5.31
N ALA A 287 -29.50 7.29 6.34
CA ALA A 287 -29.55 6.77 7.71
C ALA A 287 -30.99 6.59 8.21
N LEU A 288 -31.87 7.55 7.93
CA LEU A 288 -33.26 7.53 8.39
C LEU A 288 -34.12 6.49 7.66
N HIS A 289 -33.90 6.29 6.36
CA HIS A 289 -34.69 5.35 5.55
C HIS A 289 -34.07 3.94 5.50
N SER A 290 -32.79 3.82 5.88
CA SER A 290 -32.02 2.57 5.97
C SER A 290 -32.28 1.61 4.80
N PRO A 291 -31.88 1.97 3.57
CA PRO A 291 -32.04 1.07 2.42
C PRO A 291 -31.35 -0.28 2.68
N THR A 292 -31.89 -1.35 2.11
CA THR A 292 -31.34 -2.71 2.28
C THR A 292 -29.90 -2.81 1.79
N ASP A 293 -29.57 -2.14 0.68
CA ASP A 293 -28.21 -2.08 0.13
C ASP A 293 -27.91 -0.69 -0.41
N ILE A 294 -26.94 -0.02 0.20
CA ILE A 294 -26.55 1.34 -0.18
C ILE A 294 -25.99 1.43 -1.60
N ARG A 295 -25.37 0.35 -2.09
CA ARG A 295 -24.72 0.33 -3.41
C ARG A 295 -25.73 0.51 -4.54
N SER A 296 -26.94 -0.02 -4.35
CA SER A 296 -28.06 0.18 -5.28
C SER A 296 -28.51 1.64 -5.35
N VAL A 297 -28.49 2.34 -4.21
CA VAL A 297 -28.81 3.75 -4.13
C VAL A 297 -27.70 4.57 -4.81
N LEU A 298 -26.43 4.30 -4.50
CA LEU A 298 -25.28 4.99 -5.09
C LEU A 298 -25.21 4.81 -6.61
N ALA A 299 -25.50 3.60 -7.11
CA ALA A 299 -25.58 3.34 -8.55
C ALA A 299 -26.61 4.25 -9.26
N SER A 300 -27.70 4.63 -8.59
CA SER A 300 -28.69 5.56 -9.16
C SER A 300 -28.18 7.00 -9.34
N TYR A 301 -27.04 7.34 -8.74
CA TYR A 301 -26.37 8.64 -8.85
C TYR A 301 -25.10 8.59 -9.72
N GLU A 302 -24.80 7.45 -10.35
CA GLU A 302 -23.58 7.27 -11.14
C GLU A 302 -23.43 8.37 -12.21
N GLY A 303 -22.24 8.98 -12.26
CA GLY A 303 -21.92 10.07 -13.17
C GLY A 303 -22.49 11.45 -12.80
N ARG A 304 -23.11 11.61 -11.62
CA ARG A 304 -23.69 12.87 -11.14
C ARG A 304 -23.12 13.28 -9.79
N ASP A 305 -23.24 14.57 -9.49
CA ASP A 305 -22.98 15.07 -8.13
C ASP A 305 -24.13 14.66 -7.20
N ILE A 306 -23.82 13.81 -6.21
CA ILE A 306 -24.83 13.21 -5.32
C ILE A 306 -25.59 14.29 -4.54
N ALA A 307 -24.88 15.30 -4.04
CA ALA A 307 -25.49 16.36 -3.24
C ALA A 307 -26.51 17.17 -4.06
N SER A 308 -26.10 17.65 -5.23
CA SER A 308 -26.95 18.45 -6.12
C SER A 308 -28.16 17.66 -6.63
N GLU A 309 -27.92 16.43 -7.11
CA GLU A 309 -28.98 15.56 -7.64
C GLU A 309 -29.97 15.15 -6.54
N PHE A 310 -29.51 14.90 -5.31
CA PHE A 310 -30.39 14.58 -4.18
C PHE A 310 -31.32 15.74 -3.84
N ILE A 311 -30.80 16.98 -3.85
CA ILE A 311 -31.60 18.18 -3.62
C ILE A 311 -32.66 18.34 -4.72
N GLU A 312 -32.30 18.12 -5.98
CA GLU A 312 -33.22 18.21 -7.12
C GLU A 312 -34.32 17.13 -7.04
N ARG A 313 -33.95 15.87 -6.80
CA ARG A 313 -34.89 14.76 -6.61
C ARG A 313 -35.85 15.00 -5.45
N SER A 314 -35.35 15.55 -4.35
CA SER A 314 -36.15 15.88 -3.17
C SER A 314 -37.20 16.96 -3.48
N LYS A 315 -36.81 18.01 -4.21
CA LYS A 315 -37.73 19.07 -4.66
C LYS A 315 -38.80 18.52 -5.61
N GLU A 316 -38.40 17.68 -6.56
CA GLU A 316 -39.35 17.07 -7.50
C GLU A 316 -40.35 16.15 -6.78
N HIS A 317 -39.88 15.33 -5.85
CA HIS A 317 -40.74 14.48 -5.04
C HIS A 317 -41.75 15.30 -4.23
N GLN A 318 -41.31 16.40 -3.60
CA GLN A 318 -42.21 17.31 -2.88
C GLN A 318 -43.26 17.94 -3.80
N ARG A 319 -42.89 18.37 -5.01
CA ARG A 319 -43.83 18.92 -6.00
C ARG A 319 -44.89 17.90 -6.40
N ARG A 320 -44.50 16.68 -6.76
CA ARG A 320 -45.43 15.59 -7.14
C ARG A 320 -46.40 15.27 -5.99
N MET A 321 -45.92 15.26 -4.76
CA MET A 321 -46.77 15.03 -3.58
C MET A 321 -47.76 16.18 -3.34
N GLN A 322 -47.39 17.43 -3.62
CA GLN A 322 -48.31 18.57 -3.56
C GLN A 322 -49.38 18.52 -4.65
N GLU A 323 -48.99 18.22 -5.89
CA GLU A 323 -49.91 18.05 -7.02
C GLU A 323 -50.95 16.96 -6.74
N GLN A 324 -50.52 15.80 -6.23
CA GLN A 324 -51.44 14.72 -5.84
C GLN A 324 -52.40 15.13 -4.72
N LYS A 325 -51.93 15.88 -3.72
CA LYS A 325 -52.81 16.40 -2.65
C LYS A 325 -53.84 17.39 -3.19
N GLN A 326 -53.45 18.28 -4.09
CA GLN A 326 -54.37 19.22 -4.75
C GLN A 326 -55.40 18.49 -5.60
N HIS A 327 -54.97 17.49 -6.39
CA HIS A 327 -55.88 16.66 -7.18
C HIS A 327 -56.89 15.91 -6.28
N ARG A 328 -56.43 15.27 -5.20
CA ARG A 328 -57.34 14.57 -4.25
C ARG A 328 -58.28 15.53 -3.51
N GLY A 329 -57.86 16.77 -3.28
CA GLY A 329 -58.71 17.82 -2.71
C GLY A 329 -59.80 18.29 -3.68
N PHE A 330 -59.51 18.30 -4.98
CA PHE A 330 -60.45 18.68 -6.04
C PHE A 330 -61.57 17.63 -6.23
N TRP A 331 -61.24 16.34 -6.13
CA TRP A 331 -62.22 15.24 -6.22
C TRP A 331 -63.07 15.03 -4.95
N ARG A 332 -62.82 15.78 -3.88
CA ARG A 332 -63.56 15.69 -2.59
C ARG A 332 -64.58 16.81 -2.38
N ARG A 333 -64.81 17.68 -3.38
CA ARG A 333 -65.80 18.76 -3.33
C ARG A 333 -67.04 18.46 -4.15
#